data_AF-T2J7Z6-F1
#
_entry.id   AF-T2J7Z6-F1
#
_cell.length_a   1.000
_cell.length_b   1.000
_cell.length_c   1.000
_cell.angle_alpha   90.00
_cell.angle_beta   90.00
_cell.angle_gamma   90.00
#
_symmetry.space_group_name_H-M   'P 1'
#
loop_
_entity.id
_entity.type
_entity.pdbx_description
1 polymer ?
#
loop_
_entity_poly.entity_id
_entity_poly.type
_entity_poly.pdbx_seq_one_letter_code
_entity_poly.pdbx_strand_id
1 'polypeptide(L)'
;MVYLRNSINKLSVLFILTLIVYAGYFIQFNYRALSLPEPELNPLELPLDDPLLPSVPRPLSPLEQKRLRIELDTLNQKAQEESNVGNDNLAFEIWYRELRLRRVLGRIEEVNALGRVGEVAWNKTRSEDVQIISQRIVKLQELSEQEDPLSPRFLVALANAYAKLHSLDNSIIVYQKVLDYARKNDSPFTEKEALQGLGRLYLAKFDYPNAAIVYEELLEIAQLEQNTYEEGLYLQALAEIYTAALQPNNSANIKQRLVDSYLASQNIELVPPLKIEIGQDYQSLDQPELASQNYQEAYALAWSLQQFGSAAKALTKLANLYTEYEQENYALQIYQRLIQVEQLSYNYYGLMKVYDKIGEIYLENEQYEPALFAFQEGLILARSLNHNQEHFLAQIQKVNEGMNPVIEEQPIPSVEETLPASPNDIESIKDEIETIENPINEFKNQFERDNILIEN
;
A
#
# COMPACT_ATOMS: atom_id res chain seq x y z
N MET A 1 -55.09 -40.29 -51.82
CA MET A 1 -54.36 -41.50 -52.26
C MET A 1 -53.11 -41.59 -51.38
N VAL A 2 -53.07 -42.30 -50.25
CA VAL A 2 -52.97 -43.76 -50.01
C VAL A 2 -51.77 -44.43 -50.71
N TYR A 3 -51.00 -45.18 -49.89
CA TYR A 3 -49.89 -46.13 -50.13
C TYR A 3 -48.47 -45.52 -50.27
N LEU A 4 -47.37 -46.06 -49.71
CA LEU A 4 -46.96 -47.34 -49.11
C LEU A 4 -45.78 -47.07 -48.13
N ARG A 5 -45.78 -47.62 -46.90
CA ARG A 5 -45.02 -48.81 -46.43
C ARG A 5 -43.50 -48.63 -46.39
N ASN A 6 -42.94 -48.50 -45.18
CA ASN A 6 -41.54 -48.82 -44.93
C ASN A 6 -41.42 -49.93 -43.88
N SER A 7 -40.65 -50.95 -44.27
CA SER A 7 -40.47 -52.24 -43.64
C SER A 7 -39.39 -52.24 -42.56
N ILE A 8 -39.63 -53.04 -41.53
CA ILE A 8 -38.77 -53.39 -40.41
C ILE A 8 -37.57 -54.26 -40.87
N ASN A 9 -36.36 -53.95 -40.41
CA ASN A 9 -35.28 -54.91 -40.17
C ASN A 9 -34.73 -54.64 -38.74
N LYS A 10 -35.18 -55.33 -37.69
CA LYS A 10 -34.71 -56.64 -37.19
C LYS A 10 -33.21 -56.76 -36.86
N LEU A 11 -32.53 -55.70 -36.40
CA LEU A 11 -31.13 -55.86 -35.93
C LEU A 11 -30.69 -55.18 -34.63
N SER A 12 -31.58 -54.63 -33.80
CA SER A 12 -31.15 -53.86 -32.61
C SER A 12 -31.77 -54.27 -31.27
N VAL A 13 -32.50 -55.40 -31.21
CA VAL A 13 -33.12 -55.86 -29.94
C VAL A 13 -32.45 -57.11 -29.36
N LEU A 14 -31.61 -57.82 -30.13
CA LEU A 14 -30.95 -59.04 -29.64
C LEU A 14 -29.57 -58.81 -28.99
N PHE A 15 -29.02 -57.59 -29.01
CA PHE A 15 -27.72 -57.27 -28.42
C PHE A 15 -27.80 -56.68 -27.00
N ILE A 16 -29.01 -56.36 -26.51
CA ILE A 16 -29.21 -55.75 -25.18
C ILE A 16 -29.55 -56.81 -24.11
N LEU A 17 -29.98 -58.01 -24.50
CA LEU A 17 -30.41 -59.05 -23.56
C LEU A 17 -29.37 -60.13 -23.22
N THR A 18 -28.21 -60.14 -23.87
CA THR A 18 -27.10 -61.06 -23.54
C THR A 18 -26.04 -60.45 -22.62
N LEU A 19 -26.04 -59.12 -22.43
CA LEU A 19 -25.11 -58.45 -21.50
C LEU A 19 -25.62 -58.38 -20.05
N ILE A 20 -26.92 -58.63 -19.82
CA ILE A 20 -27.52 -58.66 -18.47
C ILE A 20 -27.40 -60.05 -17.81
N VAL A 21 -27.10 -61.11 -18.57
CA VAL A 21 -26.98 -62.48 -18.02
C VAL A 21 -25.54 -62.85 -17.65
N TYR A 22 -24.52 -62.10 -18.09
CA TYR A 22 -23.11 -62.35 -17.73
C TYR A 22 -22.54 -61.48 -16.60
N ALA A 23 -23.24 -60.42 -16.20
CA ALA A 23 -22.88 -59.63 -15.01
C ALA A 23 -23.49 -60.19 -13.70
N GLY A 24 -24.16 -61.36 -13.77
CA GLY A 24 -24.82 -62.03 -12.64
C GLY A 24 -23.95 -63.04 -11.88
N TYR A 25 -22.67 -63.19 -12.19
CA TYR A 25 -21.81 -64.23 -11.57
C TYR A 25 -20.52 -63.73 -10.91
N PHE A 26 -20.36 -62.43 -10.69
CA PHE A 26 -19.28 -61.87 -9.86
C PHE A 26 -19.80 -60.72 -8.99
N ILE A 27 -20.78 -61.01 -8.14
CA ILE A 27 -21.04 -60.21 -6.94
C ILE A 27 -20.90 -61.17 -5.75
N GLN A 28 -19.66 -61.41 -5.33
CA GLN A 28 -19.43 -61.80 -3.95
C GLN A 28 -19.85 -60.61 -3.09
N PHE A 29 -20.92 -60.80 -2.34
CA PHE A 29 -21.34 -59.93 -1.25
C PHE A 29 -20.17 -59.76 -0.25
N ASN A 30 -19.43 -58.67 -0.39
CA ASN A 30 -18.79 -58.03 0.74
C ASN A 30 -19.72 -56.89 1.16
N TYR A 31 -20.56 -57.14 2.16
CA TYR A 31 -21.04 -56.05 3.00
C TYR A 31 -19.85 -55.53 3.81
N ARG A 32 -18.91 -54.83 3.16
CA ARG A 32 -18.26 -53.74 3.87
C ARG A 32 -19.34 -52.70 3.97
N ALA A 33 -19.86 -52.50 5.17
CA ALA A 33 -20.56 -51.27 5.49
C ALA A 33 -19.70 -50.14 4.91
N LEU A 34 -20.21 -49.45 3.89
CA LEU A 34 -19.78 -48.09 3.61
C LEU A 34 -20.26 -47.32 4.84
N SER A 35 -19.47 -47.39 5.91
CA SER A 35 -19.54 -46.38 6.95
C SER A 35 -19.33 -45.08 6.19
N LEU A 36 -20.38 -44.26 6.11
CA LEU A 36 -20.21 -42.85 5.82
C LEU A 36 -19.01 -42.41 6.67
N PRO A 37 -17.98 -41.76 6.10
CA PRO A 37 -16.89 -41.24 6.93
C PRO A 37 -17.56 -40.47 8.08
N GLU A 38 -17.26 -40.87 9.31
CA GLU A 38 -17.77 -40.16 10.47
C GLU A 38 -17.44 -38.68 10.25
N PRO A 39 -18.40 -37.76 10.43
CA PRO A 39 -18.11 -36.34 10.25
C PRO A 39 -16.90 -36.02 11.12
N GLU A 40 -15.83 -35.57 10.48
CA GLU A 40 -14.57 -35.28 11.16
C GLU A 40 -14.88 -34.30 12.29
N LEU A 41 -14.75 -34.78 13.53
CA LEU A 41 -15.16 -34.00 14.70
C LEU A 41 -14.31 -32.73 14.73
N ASN A 42 -14.98 -31.57 14.78
CA ASN A 42 -14.29 -30.28 14.88
C ASN A 42 -13.24 -30.39 16.01
N PRO A 43 -11.94 -30.18 15.71
CA PRO A 43 -10.88 -30.39 16.69
C PRO A 43 -11.07 -29.48 17.89
N LEU A 44 -11.68 -28.31 17.74
CA LEU A 44 -12.00 -27.42 18.85
C LEU A 44 -13.16 -27.90 19.71
N GLU A 45 -13.97 -28.88 19.32
CA GLU A 45 -15.12 -29.38 20.10
C GLU A 45 -14.88 -30.79 20.69
N LEU A 46 -13.64 -31.31 20.59
CA LEU A 46 -13.26 -32.54 21.27
C LEU A 46 -13.39 -32.41 22.80
N PRO A 47 -13.79 -33.48 23.51
CA PRO A 47 -13.89 -33.48 24.97
C PRO A 47 -12.59 -33.04 25.64
N LEU A 48 -12.72 -32.22 26.68
CA LEU A 48 -11.58 -31.66 27.42
C LEU A 48 -11.14 -32.62 28.53
N ASP A 49 -10.52 -33.74 28.14
CA ASP A 49 -9.81 -34.64 29.06
C ASP A 49 -8.30 -34.46 28.83
N ASP A 50 -7.61 -33.82 29.78
CA ASP A 50 -6.21 -33.46 29.65
C ASP A 50 -5.47 -33.56 30.99
N PRO A 51 -4.25 -34.14 31.03
CA PRO A 51 -3.46 -34.25 32.26
C PRO A 51 -3.09 -32.90 32.91
N LEU A 52 -3.20 -31.79 32.17
CA LEU A 52 -2.99 -30.44 32.70
C LEU A 52 -4.19 -29.92 33.51
N LEU A 53 -5.31 -30.64 33.52
CA LEU A 53 -6.51 -30.30 34.27
C LEU A 53 -6.73 -31.29 35.44
N PRO A 54 -7.41 -30.87 36.51
CA PRO A 54 -7.82 -31.78 37.57
C PRO A 54 -8.73 -32.89 37.04
N SER A 55 -8.53 -34.12 37.49
CA SER A 55 -9.32 -35.29 37.07
C SER A 55 -10.82 -35.19 37.42
N VAL A 56 -11.19 -34.30 38.34
CA VAL A 56 -12.59 -34.00 38.67
C VAL A 56 -12.90 -32.58 38.19
N PRO A 57 -13.93 -32.37 37.35
CA PRO A 57 -14.30 -31.05 36.86
C PRO A 57 -14.60 -30.07 38.00
N ARG A 58 -13.75 -29.04 38.15
CA ARG A 58 -13.93 -27.95 39.11
C ARG A 58 -13.20 -26.69 38.65
N PRO A 59 -13.56 -25.50 39.16
CA PRO A 59 -12.76 -24.30 38.95
C PRO A 59 -11.31 -24.48 39.39
N LEU A 60 -10.39 -23.92 38.61
CA LEU A 60 -8.96 -23.92 38.93
C LEU A 60 -8.64 -22.85 39.97
N SER A 61 -7.82 -23.22 40.96
CA SER A 61 -7.25 -22.25 41.90
C SER A 61 -6.30 -21.27 41.18
N PRO A 62 -6.03 -20.08 41.74
CA PRO A 62 -5.11 -19.12 41.11
C PRO A 62 -3.71 -19.69 40.81
N LEU A 63 -3.21 -20.59 41.66
CA LEU A 63 -1.92 -21.26 41.44
C LEU A 63 -2.00 -22.27 40.29
N GLU A 64 -3.08 -23.04 40.19
CA GLU A 64 -3.32 -23.97 39.07
C GLU A 64 -3.48 -23.21 37.76
N GLN A 65 -4.21 -22.09 37.74
CA GLN A 65 -4.33 -21.23 36.56
C GLN A 65 -2.97 -20.68 36.12
N LYS A 66 -2.14 -20.21 37.07
CA LYS A 66 -0.79 -19.73 36.76
C LYS A 66 0.09 -20.84 36.17
N ARG A 67 0.05 -22.04 36.74
CA ARG A 67 0.79 -23.20 36.21
C ARG A 67 0.29 -23.58 34.82
N LEU A 68 -1.02 -23.63 34.63
CA LEU A 68 -1.62 -23.93 33.33
C LEU A 68 -1.15 -22.93 32.28
N ARG A 69 -1.17 -21.61 32.55
CA ARG A 69 -0.65 -20.60 31.60
C ARG A 69 0.77 -20.90 31.12
N ILE A 70 1.68 -21.25 32.04
CA ILE A 70 3.07 -21.58 31.70
C ILE A 70 3.14 -22.81 30.79
N GLU A 71 2.36 -23.85 31.10
CA GLU A 71 2.30 -25.06 30.26
C GLU A 71 1.70 -24.77 28.88
N LEU A 72 0.68 -23.92 28.80
CA LEU A 72 0.08 -23.52 27.51
C LEU A 72 1.01 -22.64 26.68
N ASP A 73 1.79 -21.76 27.30
CA ASP A 73 2.84 -21.00 26.63
C ASP A 73 3.92 -21.95 26.06
N THR A 74 4.26 -23.01 26.80
CA THR A 74 5.17 -24.06 26.35
C THR A 74 4.60 -24.87 25.18
N LEU A 75 3.30 -25.19 25.19
CA LEU A 75 2.63 -25.83 24.04
C LEU A 75 2.66 -24.92 22.81
N ASN A 76 2.36 -23.63 22.97
CA ASN A 76 2.42 -22.67 21.87
C ASN A 76 3.85 -22.56 21.29
N GLN A 77 4.88 -22.55 22.13
CA GLN A 77 6.26 -22.53 21.65
C GLN A 77 6.59 -23.79 20.82
N LYS A 78 6.21 -24.98 21.31
CA LYS A 78 6.42 -26.24 20.57
C LYS A 78 5.70 -26.24 19.22
N ALA A 79 4.45 -25.78 19.19
CA ALA A 79 3.71 -25.66 17.94
C ALA A 79 4.40 -24.70 16.95
N GLN A 80 4.93 -23.57 17.44
CA GLN A 80 5.70 -22.65 16.62
C GLN A 80 6.98 -23.30 16.06
N GLU A 81 7.70 -24.07 16.88
CA GLU A 81 8.90 -24.81 16.46
C GLU A 81 8.56 -25.83 15.35
N GLU A 82 7.49 -26.61 15.51
CA GLU A 82 7.00 -27.55 14.48
C GLU A 82 6.60 -26.83 13.19
N SER A 83 5.88 -25.72 13.30
CA SER A 83 5.48 -24.87 12.17
C SER A 83 6.70 -24.29 11.42
N ASN A 84 7.77 -23.95 12.14
CA ASN A 84 9.00 -23.39 11.56
C ASN A 84 9.80 -24.44 10.78
N VAL A 85 9.72 -25.72 11.15
CA VAL A 85 10.34 -26.83 10.42
C VAL A 85 9.44 -27.42 9.32
N GLY A 86 8.25 -26.84 9.11
CA GLY A 86 7.30 -27.22 8.05
C GLY A 86 6.27 -28.28 8.46
N ASN A 87 6.25 -28.70 9.73
CA ASN A 87 5.31 -29.70 10.25
C ASN A 87 3.98 -29.05 10.66
N ASP A 88 3.32 -28.38 9.72
CA ASP A 88 2.17 -27.52 10.02
C ASP A 88 0.97 -28.30 10.59
N ASN A 89 0.69 -29.52 10.11
CA ASN A 89 -0.41 -30.31 10.66
C ASN A 89 -0.20 -30.65 12.15
N LEU A 90 1.02 -31.04 12.52
CA LEU A 90 1.37 -31.32 13.91
C LEU A 90 1.33 -30.04 14.77
N ALA A 91 1.81 -28.91 14.24
CA ALA A 91 1.71 -27.63 14.91
C ALA A 91 0.24 -27.28 15.24
N PHE A 92 -0.67 -27.46 14.28
CA PHE A 92 -2.09 -27.19 14.46
C PHE A 92 -2.77 -28.18 15.41
N GLU A 93 -2.37 -29.46 15.44
CA GLU A 93 -2.83 -30.41 16.47
C GLU A 93 -2.46 -29.93 17.89
N ILE A 94 -1.22 -29.45 18.08
CA ILE A 94 -0.74 -28.90 19.35
C ILE A 94 -1.51 -27.63 19.70
N TRP A 95 -1.68 -26.70 18.75
CA TRP A 95 -2.46 -25.48 18.98
C TRP A 95 -3.93 -25.77 19.27
N TYR A 96 -4.57 -26.74 18.61
CA TYR A 96 -5.95 -27.11 18.93
C TYR A 96 -6.09 -27.61 20.36
N ARG A 97 -5.13 -28.39 20.85
CA ARG A 97 -5.06 -28.77 22.27
C ARG A 97 -4.90 -27.53 23.16
N GLU A 98 -3.97 -26.64 22.84
CA GLU A 98 -3.75 -25.40 23.59
C GLU A 98 -5.02 -24.54 23.67
N LEU A 99 -5.68 -24.29 22.54
CA LEU A 99 -6.89 -23.48 22.41
C LEU A 99 -8.03 -24.04 23.26
N ARG A 100 -8.24 -25.36 23.25
CA ARG A 100 -9.23 -26.03 24.11
C ARG A 100 -8.93 -25.82 25.60
N LEU A 101 -7.66 -25.82 26.00
CA LEU A 101 -7.24 -25.61 27.39
C LEU A 101 -7.30 -24.14 27.82
N ARG A 102 -7.05 -23.17 26.93
CA ARG A 102 -7.19 -21.73 27.23
C ARG A 102 -8.61 -21.37 27.69
N ARG A 103 -9.62 -22.12 27.24
CA ARG A 103 -11.03 -21.93 27.63
C ARG A 103 -11.26 -21.95 29.13
N VAL A 104 -10.57 -22.82 29.85
CA VAL A 104 -10.74 -22.95 31.31
C VAL A 104 -10.13 -21.78 32.08
N LEU A 105 -9.30 -20.96 31.42
CA LEU A 105 -8.73 -19.72 31.96
C LEU A 105 -9.64 -18.50 31.73
N GLY A 106 -10.69 -18.65 30.92
CA GLY A 106 -11.69 -17.61 30.64
C GLY A 106 -11.74 -17.18 29.18
N ARG A 107 -12.85 -16.53 28.80
CA ARG A 107 -13.18 -16.19 27.41
C ARG A 107 -12.17 -15.25 26.75
N ILE A 108 -11.62 -14.29 27.50
CA ILE A 108 -10.62 -13.36 26.97
C ILE A 108 -9.34 -14.12 26.57
N GLU A 109 -8.89 -15.08 27.39
CA GLU A 109 -7.72 -15.89 27.05
C GLU A 109 -7.98 -16.82 25.87
N GLU A 110 -9.17 -17.42 25.81
CA GLU A 110 -9.59 -18.22 24.66
C GLU A 110 -9.58 -17.39 23.36
N VAL A 111 -10.27 -16.25 23.33
CA VAL A 111 -10.39 -15.41 22.13
C VAL A 111 -9.04 -14.88 21.67
N ASN A 112 -8.17 -14.44 22.60
CA ASN A 112 -6.83 -13.98 22.26
C ASN A 112 -5.99 -15.09 21.62
N ALA A 113 -6.06 -16.32 22.17
CA ALA A 113 -5.35 -17.46 21.61
C ALA A 113 -5.92 -17.87 20.25
N LEU A 114 -7.26 -17.88 20.10
CA LEU A 114 -7.93 -18.14 18.82
C LEU A 114 -7.51 -17.14 17.75
N GLY A 115 -7.48 -15.84 18.07
CA GLY A 115 -6.99 -14.82 17.16
C GLY A 115 -5.52 -15.03 16.75
N ARG A 116 -4.65 -15.37 17.72
CA ARG A 116 -3.22 -15.65 17.45
C ARG A 116 -3.03 -16.85 16.52
N VAL A 117 -3.66 -17.98 16.80
CA VAL A 117 -3.53 -19.19 15.96
C VAL A 117 -4.24 -18.98 14.62
N GLY A 118 -5.35 -18.25 14.61
CA GLY A 118 -6.08 -17.87 13.40
C GLY A 118 -5.24 -17.04 12.42
N GLU A 119 -4.46 -16.09 12.93
CA GLU A 119 -3.49 -15.31 12.13
C GLU A 119 -2.45 -16.21 11.46
N VAL A 120 -1.91 -17.18 12.20
CA VAL A 120 -0.97 -18.16 11.65
C VAL A 120 -1.63 -19.01 10.56
N ALA A 121 -2.88 -19.45 10.80
CA ALA A 121 -3.66 -20.23 9.83
C ALA A 121 -3.87 -19.45 8.54
N TRP A 122 -4.26 -18.17 8.65
CA TRP A 122 -4.43 -17.28 7.51
C TRP A 122 -3.14 -17.11 6.71
N ASN A 123 -2.04 -16.75 7.38
CA ASN A 123 -0.75 -16.50 6.74
C ASN A 123 -0.19 -17.75 6.02
N LYS A 124 -0.55 -18.95 6.49
CA LYS A 124 -0.19 -20.23 5.87
C LYS A 124 -1.23 -20.75 4.88
N THR A 125 -2.26 -19.98 4.54
CA THR A 125 -3.33 -20.37 3.61
C THR A 125 -4.05 -21.66 4.05
N ARG A 126 -4.18 -21.88 5.37
CA ARG A 126 -4.86 -23.05 5.95
C ARG A 126 -6.34 -22.76 6.13
N SER A 127 -7.07 -22.74 5.01
CA SER A 127 -8.46 -22.28 4.96
C SER A 127 -9.41 -23.05 5.89
N GLU A 128 -9.21 -24.36 6.06
CA GLU A 128 -10.03 -25.18 6.96
C GLU A 128 -9.83 -24.77 8.43
N ASP A 129 -8.59 -24.57 8.86
CA ASP A 129 -8.29 -24.13 10.22
C ASP A 129 -8.81 -22.71 10.49
N VAL A 130 -8.70 -21.82 9.50
CA VAL A 130 -9.32 -20.47 9.55
C VAL A 130 -10.83 -20.59 9.75
N GLN A 131 -11.50 -21.48 9.02
CA GLN A 131 -12.95 -21.69 9.14
C GLN A 131 -13.32 -22.24 10.52
N ILE A 132 -12.61 -23.25 11.02
CA ILE A 132 -12.83 -23.86 12.33
C ILE A 132 -12.69 -22.82 13.45
N ILE A 133 -11.60 -22.04 13.43
CA ILE A 133 -11.32 -21.01 14.43
C ILE A 133 -12.36 -19.87 14.34
N SER A 134 -12.72 -19.44 13.13
CA SER A 134 -13.72 -18.39 12.92
C SER A 134 -15.10 -18.79 13.45
N GLN A 135 -15.54 -20.03 13.18
CA GLN A 135 -16.79 -20.56 13.73
C GLN A 135 -16.79 -20.56 15.26
N ARG A 136 -15.66 -20.89 15.88
CA ARG A 136 -15.54 -20.85 17.34
C ARG A 136 -15.66 -19.42 17.88
N ILE A 137 -15.05 -18.45 17.24
CA ILE A 137 -15.13 -17.03 17.65
C ILE A 137 -16.57 -16.52 17.53
N VAL A 138 -17.28 -16.83 16.44
CA VAL A 138 -18.71 -16.49 16.27
C VAL A 138 -19.56 -17.08 17.40
N LYS A 139 -19.36 -18.38 17.70
CA LYS A 139 -20.06 -19.04 18.81
C LYS A 139 -19.77 -18.37 20.16
N LEU A 140 -18.53 -17.92 20.40
CA LEU A 140 -18.18 -17.20 21.63
C LEU A 140 -18.83 -15.81 21.71
N GLN A 141 -18.96 -15.11 20.59
CA GLN A 141 -19.70 -13.86 20.52
C GLN A 141 -21.17 -14.08 20.88
N GLU A 142 -21.85 -15.01 20.21
CA GLU A 142 -23.27 -15.32 20.42
C GLU A 142 -23.57 -15.71 21.87
N LEU A 143 -22.77 -16.62 22.45
CA LEU A 143 -22.90 -17.03 23.84
C LEU A 143 -22.71 -15.86 24.80
N SER A 144 -21.76 -14.98 24.50
CA SER A 144 -21.48 -13.85 25.37
C SER A 144 -22.60 -12.80 25.29
N GLU A 145 -23.17 -12.53 24.12
CA GLU A 145 -24.33 -11.64 23.96
C GLU A 145 -25.59 -12.12 24.72
N GLN A 146 -25.72 -13.42 24.97
CA GLN A 146 -26.85 -14.01 25.68
C GLN A 146 -26.70 -14.00 27.21
N GLU A 147 -25.47 -14.15 27.72
CA GLU A 147 -25.21 -14.42 29.14
C GLU A 147 -24.81 -13.17 29.95
N ASP A 148 -24.21 -12.14 29.34
CA ASP A 148 -23.70 -10.94 30.01
C ASP A 148 -23.54 -9.80 28.99
N PRO A 149 -23.87 -8.52 29.27
CA PRO A 149 -23.43 -7.44 28.39
C PRO A 149 -21.91 -7.54 28.15
N LEU A 150 -21.53 -7.64 26.87
CA LEU A 150 -20.12 -7.80 26.46
C LEU A 150 -19.26 -6.69 27.09
N SER A 151 -18.39 -7.06 28.04
CA SER A 151 -17.48 -6.08 28.64
C SER A 151 -16.60 -5.44 27.56
N PRO A 152 -16.20 -4.16 27.67
CA PRO A 152 -15.40 -3.48 26.65
C PRO A 152 -14.09 -4.21 26.36
N ARG A 153 -13.45 -4.73 27.41
CA ARG A 153 -12.22 -5.50 27.29
C ARG A 153 -12.41 -6.79 26.48
N PHE A 154 -13.55 -7.47 26.64
CA PHE A 154 -13.85 -8.66 25.86
C PHE A 154 -14.20 -8.30 24.41
N LEU A 155 -14.97 -7.23 24.18
CA LEU A 155 -15.25 -6.71 22.84
C LEU A 155 -13.98 -6.36 22.06
N VAL A 156 -13.02 -5.68 22.69
CA VAL A 156 -11.73 -5.36 22.08
C VAL A 156 -10.96 -6.64 21.73
N ALA A 157 -10.89 -7.62 22.65
CA ALA A 157 -10.24 -8.91 22.38
C ALA A 157 -10.91 -9.64 21.19
N LEU A 158 -12.24 -9.61 21.13
CA LEU A 158 -13.04 -10.21 20.07
C LEU A 158 -12.80 -9.52 18.71
N ALA A 159 -12.83 -8.19 18.68
CA ALA A 159 -12.58 -7.42 17.46
C ALA A 159 -11.18 -7.67 16.92
N ASN A 160 -10.16 -7.70 17.80
CA ASN A 160 -8.79 -8.04 17.44
C ASN A 160 -8.67 -9.47 16.88
N ALA A 161 -9.38 -10.44 17.45
CA ALA A 161 -9.39 -11.81 16.94
C ALA A 161 -10.01 -11.89 15.54
N TYR A 162 -11.12 -11.18 15.29
CA TYR A 162 -11.69 -11.06 13.94
C TYR A 162 -10.73 -10.39 12.95
N ALA A 163 -10.05 -9.32 13.36
CA ALA A 163 -9.07 -8.62 12.51
C ALA A 163 -7.92 -9.53 12.08
N LYS A 164 -7.37 -10.31 13.02
CA LYS A 164 -6.29 -11.29 12.78
C LYS A 164 -6.68 -12.43 11.83
N LEU A 165 -7.97 -12.77 11.77
CA LEU A 165 -8.53 -13.74 10.82
C LEU A 165 -8.96 -13.08 9.50
N HIS A 166 -8.62 -11.81 9.29
CA HIS A 166 -9.06 -11.01 8.14
C HIS A 166 -10.58 -10.93 7.96
N SER A 167 -11.34 -11.14 9.05
CA SER A 167 -12.77 -10.92 9.09
C SER A 167 -13.07 -9.45 9.41
N LEU A 168 -12.68 -8.57 8.48
CA LEU A 168 -12.66 -7.12 8.69
C LEU A 168 -14.05 -6.56 9.02
N ASP A 169 -15.11 -7.03 8.35
CA ASP A 169 -16.49 -6.59 8.61
C ASP A 169 -16.96 -6.91 10.03
N ASN A 170 -16.73 -8.13 10.49
CA ASN A 170 -17.08 -8.52 11.86
C ASN A 170 -16.25 -7.72 12.88
N SER A 171 -14.97 -7.49 12.61
CA SER A 171 -14.11 -6.68 13.47
C SER A 171 -14.63 -5.24 13.60
N ILE A 172 -15.01 -4.60 12.48
CA ILE A 172 -15.58 -3.25 12.45
C ILE A 172 -16.88 -3.20 13.25
N ILE A 173 -17.80 -4.15 13.04
CA ILE A 173 -19.07 -4.23 13.79
C ILE A 173 -18.80 -4.30 15.31
N VAL A 174 -17.84 -5.13 15.73
CA VAL A 174 -17.51 -5.29 17.15
C VAL A 174 -16.83 -4.03 17.71
N TYR A 175 -15.90 -3.41 16.99
CA TYR A 175 -15.28 -2.16 17.41
C TYR A 175 -16.29 -0.99 17.47
N GLN A 176 -17.29 -0.95 16.60
CA GLN A 176 -18.37 0.03 16.70
C GLN A 176 -19.14 -0.13 18.02
N LYS A 177 -19.40 -1.38 18.46
CA LYS A 177 -19.99 -1.63 19.79
C LYS A 177 -19.08 -1.14 20.93
N VAL A 178 -17.76 -1.27 20.79
CA VAL A 178 -16.80 -0.71 21.77
C VAL A 178 -16.90 0.81 21.82
N LEU A 179 -16.93 1.46 20.66
CA LEU A 179 -17.03 2.92 20.54
C LEU A 179 -18.34 3.44 21.16
N ASP A 180 -19.46 2.80 20.83
CA ASP A 180 -20.78 3.16 21.36
C ASP A 180 -20.84 2.99 22.88
N TYR A 181 -20.25 1.91 23.41
CA TYR A 181 -20.10 1.72 24.84
C TYR A 181 -19.27 2.84 25.46
N ALA A 182 -18.10 3.15 24.87
CA ALA A 182 -17.17 4.09 25.44
C ALA A 182 -17.78 5.50 25.55
N ARG A 183 -18.45 5.96 24.49
CA ARG A 183 -19.18 7.23 24.45
C ARG A 183 -20.32 7.28 25.45
N LYS A 184 -21.09 6.20 25.59
CA LYS A 184 -22.22 6.13 26.54
C LYS A 184 -21.78 6.18 28.00
N ASN A 185 -20.56 5.71 28.29
CA ASN A 185 -20.03 5.59 29.65
C ASN A 185 -18.87 6.57 29.92
N ASP A 186 -18.73 7.64 29.12
CA ASP A 186 -17.70 8.67 29.25
C ASP A 186 -16.29 8.07 29.51
N SER A 187 -15.91 7.09 28.68
CA SER A 187 -14.67 6.32 28.81
C SER A 187 -13.67 6.69 27.72
N PRO A 188 -12.97 7.84 27.82
CA PRO A 188 -12.18 8.41 26.72
C PRO A 188 -11.03 7.51 26.25
N PHE A 189 -10.40 6.76 27.17
CA PHE A 189 -9.35 5.79 26.81
C PHE A 189 -9.89 4.69 25.89
N THR A 190 -11.05 4.13 26.22
CA THR A 190 -11.69 3.07 25.43
C THR A 190 -12.25 3.60 24.11
N GLU A 191 -12.73 4.84 24.10
CA GLU A 191 -13.17 5.52 22.88
C GLU A 191 -12.01 5.68 21.89
N LYS A 192 -10.88 6.22 22.35
CA LYS A 192 -9.66 6.34 21.54
C LYS A 192 -9.16 4.98 21.04
N GLU A 193 -9.14 3.95 21.90
CA GLU A 193 -8.76 2.60 21.50
C GLU A 193 -9.69 2.04 20.40
N ALA A 194 -11.00 2.28 20.50
CA ALA A 194 -11.97 1.86 19.52
C ALA A 194 -11.80 2.59 18.18
N LEU A 195 -11.62 3.91 18.22
CA LEU A 195 -11.34 4.73 17.04
C LEU A 195 -10.05 4.27 16.35
N GLN A 196 -8.97 4.05 17.10
CA GLN A 196 -7.72 3.50 16.54
C GLN A 196 -7.94 2.14 15.88
N GLY A 197 -8.77 1.27 16.48
CA GLY A 197 -9.17 -0.01 15.89
C GLY A 197 -9.91 0.17 14.56
N LEU A 198 -10.94 1.01 14.55
CA LEU A 198 -11.75 1.31 13.37
C LEU A 198 -10.94 1.94 12.24
N GLY A 199 -10.09 2.93 12.55
CA GLY A 199 -9.25 3.61 11.56
C GLY A 199 -8.35 2.64 10.81
N ARG A 200 -7.66 1.74 11.54
CA ARG A 200 -6.84 0.68 10.93
C ARG A 200 -7.66 -0.28 10.06
N LEU A 201 -8.87 -0.63 10.48
CA LEU A 201 -9.73 -1.57 9.75
C LEU A 201 -10.31 -0.95 8.48
N TYR A 202 -10.73 0.31 8.52
CA TYR A 202 -11.18 1.03 7.33
C TYR A 202 -10.05 1.17 6.31
N LEU A 203 -8.84 1.50 6.75
CA LEU A 203 -7.66 1.48 5.88
C LEU A 203 -7.39 0.11 5.25
N ALA A 204 -7.45 -0.97 6.05
CA ALA A 204 -7.27 -2.33 5.54
C ALA A 204 -8.34 -2.76 4.52
N LYS A 205 -9.53 -2.14 4.57
CA LYS A 205 -10.62 -2.31 3.61
C LYS A 205 -10.55 -1.35 2.40
N PHE A 206 -9.58 -0.43 2.38
CA PHE A 206 -9.53 0.68 1.42
C PHE A 206 -10.78 1.59 1.49
N ASP A 207 -11.45 1.63 2.64
CA ASP A 207 -12.58 2.52 2.92
C ASP A 207 -12.08 3.87 3.41
N TYR A 208 -11.49 4.63 2.49
CA TYR A 208 -10.87 5.92 2.79
C TYR A 208 -11.84 6.96 3.38
N PRO A 209 -13.12 7.07 2.94
CA PRO A 209 -14.06 8.02 3.54
C PRO A 209 -14.30 7.78 5.03
N ASN A 210 -14.55 6.53 5.44
CA ASN A 210 -14.75 6.21 6.86
C ASN A 210 -13.44 6.29 7.65
N ALA A 211 -12.30 5.92 7.04
CA ALA A 211 -11.00 6.11 7.66
C ALA A 211 -10.73 7.60 7.97
N ALA A 212 -11.00 8.50 7.02
CA ALA A 212 -10.80 9.95 7.20
C ALA A 212 -11.57 10.47 8.42
N ILE A 213 -12.87 10.16 8.52
CA ILE A 213 -13.72 10.58 9.65
C ILE A 213 -13.11 10.14 10.99
N VAL A 214 -12.68 8.88 11.08
CA VAL A 214 -12.10 8.33 12.32
C VAL A 214 -10.75 8.98 12.65
N TYR A 215 -9.89 9.19 11.66
CA TYR A 215 -8.58 9.80 11.89
C TYR A 215 -8.66 11.30 12.17
N GLU A 216 -9.68 12.01 11.66
CA GLU A 216 -9.97 13.40 12.05
C GLU A 216 -10.38 13.48 13.53
N GLU A 217 -11.24 12.57 14.00
CA GLU A 217 -11.62 12.51 15.40
C GLU A 217 -10.43 12.17 16.31
N LEU A 218 -9.58 11.22 15.89
CA LEU A 218 -8.33 10.90 16.60
C LEU A 218 -7.35 12.09 16.65
N LEU A 219 -7.29 12.87 15.58
CA LEU A 219 -6.48 14.09 15.52
C LEU A 219 -6.99 15.15 16.51
N GLU A 220 -8.30 15.36 16.59
CA GLU A 220 -8.90 16.26 17.57
C GLU A 220 -8.59 15.82 19.02
N ILE A 221 -8.69 14.51 19.31
CA ILE A 221 -8.32 13.96 20.62
C ILE A 221 -6.84 14.23 20.93
N ALA A 222 -5.94 13.97 19.99
CA ALA A 222 -4.50 14.20 20.19
C ALA A 222 -4.20 15.68 20.48
N GLN A 223 -4.88 16.60 19.79
CA GLN A 223 -4.73 18.04 20.00
C GLN A 223 -5.24 18.48 21.38
N LEU A 224 -6.39 17.96 21.82
CA LEU A 224 -6.92 18.21 23.16
C LEU A 224 -6.00 17.68 24.26
N GLU A 225 -5.38 16.53 24.04
CA GLU A 225 -4.39 15.92 24.94
C GLU A 225 -3.00 16.59 24.86
N GLN A 226 -2.80 17.49 23.90
CA GLN A 226 -1.50 18.10 23.58
C GLN A 226 -0.41 17.05 23.28
N ASN A 227 -0.81 15.92 22.69
CA ASN A 227 0.09 14.85 22.32
C ASN A 227 0.62 15.06 20.90
N THR A 228 1.70 15.83 20.79
CA THR A 228 2.33 16.20 19.51
C THR A 228 2.81 14.98 18.70
N TYR A 229 3.15 13.88 19.37
CA TYR A 229 3.55 12.65 18.69
C TYR A 229 2.37 12.01 17.95
N GLU A 230 1.23 11.85 18.61
CA GLU A 230 0.03 11.30 17.99
C GLU A 230 -0.59 12.25 16.97
N GLU A 231 -0.55 13.56 17.23
CA GLU A 231 -0.98 14.57 16.26
C GLU A 231 -0.23 14.40 14.92
N GLY A 232 1.11 14.29 14.97
CA GLY A 232 1.92 14.04 13.78
C GLY A 232 1.58 12.70 13.10
N LEU A 233 1.37 11.63 13.87
CA LEU A 233 0.97 10.34 13.33
C LEU A 233 -0.39 10.39 12.60
N TYR A 234 -1.39 11.07 13.17
CA TYR A 234 -2.71 11.17 12.56
C TYR A 234 -2.74 12.13 11.37
N LEU A 235 -1.95 13.21 11.39
CA LEU A 235 -1.74 14.06 10.22
C LEU A 235 -1.12 13.27 9.06
N GLN A 236 -0.12 12.44 9.34
CA GLN A 236 0.49 11.58 8.31
C GLN A 236 -0.54 10.59 7.75
N ALA A 237 -1.29 9.90 8.61
CA ALA A 237 -2.33 8.97 8.17
C ALA A 237 -3.39 9.67 7.30
N LEU A 238 -3.86 10.86 7.70
CA LEU A 238 -4.83 11.64 6.93
C LEU A 238 -4.28 12.12 5.58
N ALA A 239 -3.00 12.51 5.50
CA ALA A 239 -2.36 12.87 4.24
C ALA A 239 -2.37 11.69 3.24
N GLU A 240 -2.04 10.49 3.73
CA GLU A 240 -2.09 9.26 2.94
C GLU A 240 -3.54 8.90 2.54
N ILE A 241 -4.50 9.01 3.47
CA ILE A 241 -5.92 8.75 3.22
C ILE A 241 -6.47 9.67 2.14
N TYR A 242 -6.27 10.98 2.27
CA TYR A 242 -6.82 11.94 1.31
C TYR A 242 -6.15 11.87 -0.06
N THR A 243 -4.86 11.53 -0.11
CA THR A 243 -4.17 11.23 -1.37
C THR A 243 -4.79 10.01 -2.04
N ALA A 244 -4.97 8.91 -1.31
CA ALA A 244 -5.53 7.67 -1.86
C ALA A 244 -7.03 7.80 -2.22
N ALA A 245 -7.76 8.66 -1.52
CA ALA A 245 -9.15 9.00 -1.81
C ALA A 245 -9.32 9.95 -3.01
N LEU A 246 -8.22 10.42 -3.62
CA LEU A 246 -8.22 11.44 -4.69
C LEU A 246 -8.97 12.71 -4.28
N GLN A 247 -8.73 13.18 -3.05
CA GLN A 247 -9.31 14.41 -2.51
C GLN A 247 -8.22 15.49 -2.36
N PRO A 248 -7.77 16.11 -3.47
CA PRO A 248 -6.59 16.96 -3.45
C PRO A 248 -6.71 18.19 -2.55
N ASN A 249 -7.90 18.79 -2.42
CA ASN A 249 -8.11 19.92 -1.51
C ASN A 249 -7.87 19.55 -0.03
N ASN A 250 -8.42 18.42 0.41
CA ASN A 250 -8.24 17.93 1.78
C ASN A 250 -6.79 17.45 2.01
N SER A 251 -6.22 16.78 1.00
CA SER A 251 -4.82 16.33 0.99
C SER A 251 -3.86 17.50 1.17
N ALA A 252 -3.98 18.56 0.36
CA ALA A 252 -3.13 19.75 0.45
C ALA A 252 -3.23 20.42 1.83
N ASN A 253 -4.45 20.53 2.39
CA ASN A 253 -4.65 21.12 3.71
C ASN A 253 -3.96 20.32 4.83
N ILE A 254 -4.17 19.00 4.87
CA ILE A 254 -3.56 18.14 5.88
C ILE A 254 -2.04 18.08 5.72
N LYS A 255 -1.53 17.97 4.50
CA LYS A 255 -0.08 17.99 4.25
C LYS A 255 0.55 19.31 4.67
N GLN A 256 -0.13 20.44 4.50
CA GLN A 256 0.37 21.73 4.99
C GLN A 256 0.44 21.76 6.52
N ARG A 257 -0.57 21.24 7.23
CA ARG A 257 -0.51 21.08 8.70
C ARG A 257 0.63 20.15 9.13
N LEU A 258 0.89 19.09 8.37
CA LEU A 258 2.00 18.17 8.62
C LEU A 258 3.37 18.85 8.39
N VAL A 259 3.49 19.70 7.37
CA VAL A 259 4.67 20.56 7.16
C VAL A 259 4.89 21.45 8.38
N ASP A 260 3.85 22.13 8.87
CA ASP A 260 3.95 23.00 10.05
C ASP A 260 4.40 22.21 11.29
N SER A 261 3.88 20.99 11.47
CA SER A 261 4.29 20.07 12.53
C SER A 261 5.77 19.69 12.43
N TYR A 262 6.27 19.36 11.23
CA TYR A 262 7.67 18.99 11.02
C TYR A 262 8.63 20.16 11.21
N LEU A 263 8.23 21.36 10.80
CA LEU A 263 9.00 22.59 11.07
C LEU A 263 9.09 22.84 12.59
N ALA A 264 7.97 22.71 13.31
CA ALA A 264 7.94 22.87 14.77
C ALA A 264 8.79 21.82 15.51
N SER A 265 8.82 20.58 15.03
CA SER A 265 9.59 19.49 15.61
C SER A 265 11.04 19.38 15.09
N GLN A 266 11.49 20.33 14.26
CA GLN A 266 12.82 20.36 13.65
C GLN A 266 13.15 19.17 12.72
N ASN A 267 12.13 18.48 12.19
CA ASN A 267 12.29 17.44 11.17
C ASN A 267 12.23 18.05 9.75
N ILE A 268 13.04 19.09 9.53
CA ILE A 268 13.00 19.92 8.33
C ILE A 268 13.33 19.13 7.05
N GLU A 269 14.06 18.03 7.18
CA GLU A 269 14.42 17.11 6.10
C GLU A 269 13.22 16.38 5.47
N LEU A 270 12.08 16.32 6.17
CA LEU A 270 10.85 15.67 5.69
C LEU A 270 9.94 16.65 4.92
N VAL A 271 10.21 17.95 4.96
CA VAL A 271 9.34 18.98 4.37
C VAL A 271 9.39 19.03 2.84
N PRO A 272 10.56 18.94 2.16
CA PRO A 272 10.59 19.08 0.70
C PRO A 272 9.73 18.06 -0.06
N PRO A 273 9.74 16.75 0.26
CA PRO A 273 8.84 15.78 -0.37
C PRO A 273 7.36 16.14 -0.22
N LEU A 274 6.94 16.59 0.98
CA LEU A 274 5.56 17.01 1.22
C LEU A 274 5.18 18.25 0.42
N LYS A 275 6.07 19.23 0.29
CA LYS A 275 5.84 20.42 -0.52
C LYS A 275 5.69 20.07 -2.02
N ILE A 276 6.44 19.09 -2.52
CA ILE A 276 6.20 18.56 -3.87
C ILE A 276 4.80 17.96 -3.98
N GLU A 277 4.38 17.15 -3.03
CA GLU A 277 3.05 16.54 -3.06
C GLU A 277 1.90 17.56 -2.95
N ILE A 278 2.06 18.60 -2.12
CA ILE A 278 1.10 19.72 -2.06
C ILE A 278 1.03 20.44 -3.41
N GLY A 279 2.18 20.65 -4.07
CA GLY A 279 2.19 21.22 -5.41
C GLY A 279 1.44 20.36 -6.43
N GLN A 280 1.54 19.03 -6.33
CA GLN A 280 0.77 18.10 -7.18
C GLN A 280 -0.72 18.15 -6.88
N ASP A 281 -1.11 18.27 -5.61
CA ASP A 281 -2.50 18.42 -5.19
C ASP A 281 -3.09 19.71 -5.80
N TYR A 282 -2.38 20.85 -5.72
CA TYR A 282 -2.80 22.10 -6.36
C TYR A 282 -2.83 22.04 -7.89
N GLN A 283 -1.89 21.34 -8.52
CA GLN A 283 -1.91 21.12 -9.97
C GLN A 283 -3.16 20.33 -10.38
N SER A 284 -3.56 19.30 -9.61
CA SER A 284 -4.80 18.56 -9.87
C SER A 284 -6.08 19.35 -9.61
N LEU A 285 -5.98 20.45 -8.86
CA LEU A 285 -7.06 21.42 -8.63
C LEU A 285 -7.10 22.54 -9.69
N ASP A 286 -6.23 22.49 -10.72
CA ASP A 286 -6.05 23.55 -11.70
C ASP A 286 -5.69 24.90 -11.06
N GLN A 287 -4.82 24.85 -10.03
CA GLN A 287 -4.29 26.01 -9.32
C GLN A 287 -2.77 26.13 -9.55
N PRO A 288 -2.34 26.49 -10.78
CA PRO A 288 -0.93 26.46 -11.18
C PRO A 288 -0.05 27.44 -10.39
N GLU A 289 -0.59 28.58 -9.92
CA GLU A 289 0.11 29.55 -9.08
C GLU A 289 0.60 28.90 -7.77
N LEU A 290 -0.31 28.19 -7.10
CA LEU A 290 -0.06 27.53 -5.82
C LEU A 290 0.80 26.28 -6.01
N ALA A 291 0.62 25.56 -7.12
CA ALA A 291 1.47 24.45 -7.49
C ALA A 291 2.93 24.90 -7.68
N SER A 292 3.12 25.93 -8.51
CA SER A 292 4.44 26.53 -8.79
C SER A 292 5.12 27.00 -7.51
N GLN A 293 4.41 27.73 -6.65
CA GLN A 293 4.95 28.18 -5.37
C GLN A 293 5.46 27.01 -4.52
N ASN A 294 4.66 25.95 -4.35
CA ASN A 294 5.06 24.81 -3.52
C ASN A 294 6.24 24.03 -4.12
N TYR A 295 6.32 23.89 -5.44
CA TYR A 295 7.49 23.29 -6.09
C TYR A 295 8.75 24.13 -5.91
N GLN A 296 8.66 25.46 -6.00
CA GLN A 296 9.79 26.36 -5.75
C GLN A 296 10.27 26.31 -4.29
N GLU A 297 9.34 26.35 -3.33
CA GLU A 297 9.64 26.20 -1.90
C GLU A 297 10.31 24.84 -1.61
N ALA A 298 9.80 23.76 -2.22
CA ALA A 298 10.39 22.43 -2.09
C ALA A 298 11.82 22.41 -2.65
N TYR A 299 12.04 22.99 -3.83
CA TYR A 299 13.35 23.06 -4.46
C TYR A 299 14.35 23.83 -3.59
N ALA A 300 14.00 25.05 -3.17
CA ALA A 300 14.89 25.90 -2.38
C ALA A 300 15.28 25.24 -1.06
N LEU A 301 14.32 24.63 -0.35
CA LEU A 301 14.59 23.92 0.89
C LEU A 301 15.45 22.66 0.64
N ALA A 302 15.07 21.82 -0.32
CA ALA A 302 15.84 20.61 -0.66
C ALA A 302 17.29 20.95 -1.05
N TRP A 303 17.50 21.99 -1.85
CA TRP A 303 18.82 22.48 -2.23
C TRP A 303 19.65 22.88 -1.01
N SER A 304 19.09 23.70 -0.11
CA SER A 304 19.77 24.13 1.12
C SER A 304 20.14 22.97 2.05
N LEU A 305 19.37 21.88 2.00
CA LEU A 305 19.59 20.65 2.75
C LEU A 305 20.46 19.62 2.00
N GLN A 306 20.95 19.96 0.80
CA GLN A 306 21.71 19.08 -0.09
C GLN A 306 20.95 17.79 -0.48
N GLN A 307 19.61 17.84 -0.45
CA GLN A 307 18.74 16.76 -0.91
C GLN A 307 18.54 16.85 -2.42
N PHE A 308 19.60 16.65 -3.20
CA PHE A 308 19.57 16.88 -4.65
C PHE A 308 18.53 16.04 -5.39
N GLY A 309 18.20 14.83 -4.91
CA GLY A 309 17.11 14.03 -5.48
C GLY A 309 15.72 14.67 -5.32
N SER A 310 15.41 15.24 -4.14
CA SER A 310 14.18 15.99 -3.91
C SER A 310 14.17 17.30 -4.70
N ALA A 311 15.31 17.99 -4.76
CA ALA A 311 15.47 19.22 -5.53
C ALA A 311 15.21 18.98 -7.03
N ALA A 312 15.77 17.90 -7.60
CA ALA A 312 15.55 17.51 -8.99
C ALA A 312 14.08 17.16 -9.25
N LYS A 313 13.44 16.41 -8.33
CA LYS A 313 12.01 16.08 -8.44
C LYS A 313 11.13 17.33 -8.42
N ALA A 314 11.42 18.30 -7.56
CA ALA A 314 10.69 19.56 -7.48
C ALA A 314 10.82 20.38 -8.78
N LEU A 315 12.04 20.55 -9.30
CA LEU A 315 12.28 21.25 -10.57
C LEU A 315 11.66 20.52 -11.76
N THR A 316 11.69 19.19 -11.79
CA THR A 316 11.01 18.40 -12.84
C THR A 316 9.52 18.67 -12.84
N LYS A 317 8.88 18.70 -11.66
CA LYS A 317 7.46 19.02 -11.54
C LYS A 317 7.14 20.45 -11.95
N LEU A 318 8.00 21.40 -11.56
CA LEU A 318 7.88 22.79 -11.96
C LEU A 318 8.02 22.98 -13.48
N ALA A 319 9.03 22.36 -14.10
CA ALA A 319 9.25 22.45 -15.54
C ALA A 319 8.07 21.87 -16.32
N ASN A 320 7.57 20.69 -15.90
CA ASN A 320 6.40 20.07 -16.51
C ASN A 320 5.15 20.96 -16.38
N LEU A 321 4.96 21.60 -15.22
CA LEU A 321 3.85 22.55 -15.02
C LEU A 321 3.96 23.72 -16.01
N TYR A 322 5.13 24.35 -16.15
CA TYR A 322 5.28 25.44 -17.11
C TYR A 322 5.14 24.97 -18.57
N THR A 323 5.60 23.77 -18.93
CA THR A 323 5.36 23.19 -20.26
C THR A 323 3.86 22.94 -20.50
N GLU A 324 3.12 22.43 -19.51
CA GLU A 324 1.67 22.16 -19.61
C GLU A 324 0.86 23.42 -19.88
N TYR A 325 1.27 24.57 -19.34
CA TYR A 325 0.64 25.88 -19.56
C TYR A 325 1.32 26.69 -20.68
N GLU A 326 2.05 26.03 -21.59
CA GLU A 326 2.68 26.65 -22.78
C GLU A 326 3.67 27.79 -22.47
N GLN A 327 4.27 27.77 -21.27
CA GLN A 327 5.25 28.75 -20.79
C GLN A 327 6.69 28.24 -21.02
N GLU A 328 7.01 27.94 -22.27
CA GLU A 328 8.23 27.23 -22.68
C GLU A 328 9.52 27.94 -22.27
N ASN A 329 9.57 29.27 -22.33
CA ASN A 329 10.74 30.05 -21.91
C ASN A 329 11.07 29.86 -20.42
N TYR A 330 10.05 29.69 -19.58
CA TYR A 330 10.24 29.39 -18.16
C TYR A 330 10.65 27.94 -17.95
N ALA A 331 10.00 27.02 -18.66
CA ALA A 331 10.36 25.61 -18.64
C ALA A 331 11.85 25.40 -19.02
N LEU A 332 12.33 26.06 -20.07
CA LEU A 332 13.74 26.01 -20.49
C LEU A 332 14.71 26.52 -19.42
N GLN A 333 14.39 27.63 -18.74
CA GLN A 333 15.21 28.12 -17.61
C GLN A 333 15.25 27.11 -16.46
N ILE A 334 14.12 26.50 -16.14
CA ILE A 334 14.03 25.48 -15.08
C ILE A 334 14.80 24.22 -15.50
N TYR A 335 14.72 23.79 -16.75
CA TYR A 335 15.48 22.65 -17.27
C TYR A 335 16.99 22.90 -17.23
N GLN A 336 17.45 24.11 -17.55
CA GLN A 336 18.86 24.49 -17.41
C GLN A 336 19.35 24.37 -15.97
N ARG A 337 18.53 24.79 -15.00
CA ARG A 337 18.83 24.59 -13.58
C ARG A 337 18.80 23.11 -13.19
N LEU A 338 17.83 22.37 -13.69
CA LEU A 338 17.69 20.93 -13.43
C LEU A 338 18.90 20.13 -13.92
N ILE A 339 19.52 20.50 -15.04
CA ILE A 339 20.79 19.90 -15.50
C ILE A 339 21.85 19.90 -14.38
N GLN A 340 22.03 21.03 -13.71
CA GLN A 340 23.02 21.18 -12.63
C GLN A 340 22.67 20.29 -11.43
N VAL A 341 21.38 20.22 -11.05
CA VAL A 341 20.93 19.39 -9.94
C VAL A 341 21.05 17.89 -10.26
N GLU A 342 20.72 17.49 -11.49
CA GLU A 342 20.83 16.09 -11.93
C GLU A 342 22.30 15.62 -11.98
N GLN A 343 23.23 16.51 -12.36
CA GLN A 343 24.67 16.25 -12.27
C GLN A 343 25.12 16.06 -10.82
N LEU A 344 24.71 16.94 -9.90
CA LEU A 344 25.04 16.83 -8.47
C LEU A 344 24.43 15.61 -7.79
N SER A 345 23.26 15.15 -8.27
CA SER A 345 22.63 13.93 -7.79
C SER A 345 23.14 12.65 -8.47
N TYR A 346 24.05 12.76 -9.44
CA TYR A 346 24.57 11.66 -10.26
C TYR A 346 23.48 10.88 -11.01
N ASN A 347 22.35 11.54 -11.33
CA ASN A 347 21.23 10.92 -12.02
C ASN A 347 21.32 11.17 -13.53
N TYR A 348 22.21 10.42 -14.19
CA TYR A 348 22.41 10.50 -15.64
C TYR A 348 21.16 10.16 -16.46
N TYR A 349 20.28 9.32 -15.92
CA TYR A 349 19.00 9.00 -16.56
C TYR A 349 18.03 10.18 -16.53
N GLY A 350 17.96 10.91 -15.41
CA GLY A 350 17.24 12.19 -15.32
C GLY A 350 17.82 13.21 -16.28
N LEU A 351 19.14 13.41 -16.25
CA LEU A 351 19.83 14.35 -17.14
C LEU A 351 19.55 14.08 -18.63
N MET A 352 19.56 12.81 -19.04
CA MET A 352 19.22 12.40 -20.41
C MET A 352 17.80 12.86 -20.79
N LYS A 353 16.82 12.67 -19.90
CA LYS A 353 15.43 13.13 -20.14
C LYS A 353 15.30 14.65 -20.18
N VAL A 354 16.10 15.36 -19.40
CA VAL A 354 16.09 16.84 -19.41
C VAL A 354 16.57 17.35 -20.77
N TYR A 355 17.65 16.79 -21.32
CA TYR A 355 18.10 17.12 -22.67
C TYR A 355 17.07 16.77 -23.75
N ASP A 356 16.39 15.64 -23.61
CA ASP A 356 15.28 15.28 -24.49
C ASP A 356 14.19 16.36 -24.49
N LYS A 357 13.75 16.79 -23.31
CA LYS A 357 12.71 17.83 -23.15
C LYS A 357 13.13 19.20 -23.68
N ILE A 358 14.39 19.60 -23.47
CA ILE A 358 14.94 20.83 -24.05
C ILE A 358 14.94 20.74 -25.58
N GLY A 359 15.37 19.60 -26.13
CA GLY A 359 15.39 19.35 -27.57
C GLY A 359 14.00 19.39 -28.20
N GLU A 360 13.01 18.77 -27.55
CA GLU A 360 11.60 18.79 -27.95
C GLU A 360 11.06 20.24 -28.04
N ILE A 361 11.25 21.04 -26.99
CA ILE A 361 10.78 22.44 -26.96
C ILE A 361 11.43 23.28 -28.08
N TYR A 362 12.74 23.14 -28.29
CA TYR A 362 13.40 23.89 -29.36
C TYR A 362 12.97 23.42 -30.76
N LEU A 363 12.75 22.12 -30.95
CA LEU A 363 12.27 21.57 -32.22
C LEU A 363 10.85 22.05 -32.54
N GLU A 364 9.95 22.07 -31.54
CA GLU A 364 8.58 22.59 -31.67
C GLU A 364 8.57 24.08 -32.05
N ASN A 365 9.56 24.85 -31.57
CA ASN A 365 9.78 26.25 -31.94
C ASN A 365 10.57 26.46 -33.24
N GLU A 366 10.84 25.42 -34.01
CA GLU A 366 11.66 25.44 -35.23
C GLU A 366 13.08 26.02 -35.00
N GLN A 367 13.57 25.97 -33.76
CA GLN A 367 14.92 26.36 -33.38
C GLN A 367 15.84 25.14 -33.50
N TYR A 368 16.18 24.79 -34.74
CA TYR A 368 16.86 23.53 -35.03
C TYR A 368 18.25 23.40 -34.41
N GLU A 369 19.07 24.46 -34.41
CA GLU A 369 20.44 24.42 -33.86
C GLU A 369 20.47 24.06 -32.36
N PRO A 370 19.75 24.76 -31.47
CA PRO A 370 19.71 24.39 -30.05
C PRO A 370 19.00 23.05 -29.81
N ALA A 371 18.01 22.67 -30.64
CA ALA A 371 17.40 21.35 -30.58
C ALA A 371 18.42 20.24 -30.88
N LEU A 372 19.22 20.41 -31.94
CA LEU A 372 20.26 19.47 -32.35
C LEU A 372 21.28 19.27 -31.23
N PHE A 373 21.75 20.37 -30.64
CA PHE A 373 22.69 20.33 -29.51
C PHE A 373 22.12 19.52 -28.34
N ALA A 374 20.88 19.80 -27.93
CA ALA A 374 20.25 19.11 -26.81
C ALA A 374 20.07 17.60 -27.08
N PHE A 375 19.60 17.21 -28.26
CA PHE A 375 19.48 15.78 -28.59
C PHE A 375 20.82 15.06 -28.72
N GLN A 376 21.89 15.75 -29.13
CA GLN A 376 23.25 15.18 -29.15
C GLN A 376 23.76 14.90 -27.74
N GLU A 377 23.60 15.85 -26.81
CA GLU A 377 23.94 15.64 -25.40
C GLU A 377 23.12 14.49 -24.79
N GLY A 378 21.82 14.44 -25.09
CA GLY A 378 20.95 13.32 -24.72
C GLY A 378 21.43 11.97 -25.29
N LEU A 379 21.89 11.93 -26.55
CA LEU A 379 22.42 10.72 -27.19
C LEU A 379 23.70 10.22 -26.51
N ILE A 380 24.60 11.12 -26.09
CA ILE A 380 25.82 10.76 -25.36
C ILE A 380 25.45 10.00 -24.08
N LEU A 381 24.46 10.52 -23.33
CA LEU A 381 23.96 9.87 -22.11
C LEU A 381 23.20 8.57 -22.40
N ALA A 382 22.37 8.54 -23.44
CA ALA A 382 21.66 7.34 -23.89
C ALA A 382 22.63 6.19 -24.26
N ARG A 383 23.76 6.52 -24.88
CA ARG A 383 24.83 5.56 -25.18
C ARG A 383 25.51 5.05 -23.92
N SER A 384 25.91 5.94 -23.01
CA SER A 384 26.57 5.54 -21.77
C SER A 384 25.67 4.66 -20.88
N LEU A 385 24.36 4.88 -20.93
CA LEU A 385 23.34 4.11 -20.22
C LEU A 385 22.88 2.85 -20.96
N ASN A 386 23.27 2.65 -22.22
CA ASN A 386 22.72 1.62 -23.11
C ASN A 386 21.18 1.64 -23.18
N HIS A 387 20.58 2.84 -23.23
CA HIS A 387 19.14 3.02 -23.16
C HIS A 387 18.67 4.15 -24.08
N ASN A 388 17.59 3.93 -24.83
CA ASN A 388 16.90 4.94 -25.67
C ASN A 388 17.72 5.60 -26.78
N GLN A 389 18.79 4.97 -27.27
CA GLN A 389 19.66 5.53 -28.32
C GLN A 389 18.91 5.78 -29.64
N GLU A 390 18.04 4.84 -30.04
CA GLU A 390 17.28 4.94 -31.30
C GLU A 390 16.34 6.16 -31.32
N HIS A 391 15.75 6.51 -30.18
CA HIS A 391 14.90 7.71 -30.04
C HIS A 391 15.69 8.98 -30.33
N PHE A 392 16.84 9.17 -29.68
CA PHE A 392 17.66 10.36 -29.90
C PHE A 392 18.20 10.44 -31.33
N LEU A 393 18.59 9.31 -31.92
CA LEU A 393 18.98 9.27 -33.34
C LEU A 393 17.83 9.70 -34.27
N ALA A 394 16.61 9.26 -34.00
CA ALA A 394 15.42 9.66 -34.76
C ALA A 394 15.10 11.15 -34.59
N GLN A 395 15.23 11.71 -33.37
CA GLN A 395 15.00 13.15 -33.15
C GLN A 395 16.06 14.00 -33.87
N ILE A 396 17.34 13.60 -33.81
CA ILE A 396 18.42 14.27 -34.56
C ILE A 396 18.13 14.24 -36.07
N GLN A 397 17.64 13.11 -36.60
CA GLN A 397 17.26 13.03 -38.01
C GLN A 397 16.14 14.03 -38.34
N LYS A 398 15.08 14.12 -37.54
CA LYS A 398 13.99 15.09 -37.74
C LYS A 398 14.49 16.53 -37.73
N VAL A 399 15.38 16.88 -36.80
CA VAL A 399 15.98 18.22 -36.73
C VAL A 399 16.75 18.54 -38.02
N ASN A 400 17.56 17.59 -38.52
CA ASN A 400 18.32 17.76 -39.77
C ASN A 400 17.42 17.90 -41.00
N GLU A 401 16.31 17.14 -41.07
CA GLU A 401 15.30 17.27 -42.12
C GLU A 401 14.62 18.66 -42.08
N GLY A 402 14.38 19.20 -40.88
CA GLY A 402 13.85 20.56 -40.69
C GLY A 402 14.83 21.67 -41.08
N MET A 403 16.13 21.47 -40.86
CA MET A 403 17.17 22.44 -41.27
C MET A 403 17.35 22.55 -42.79
N ASN A 404 17.11 21.47 -43.54
CA ASN A 404 17.30 21.41 -44.98
C ASN A 404 16.12 20.72 -45.67
N PRO A 405 15.11 21.46 -46.17
CA PRO A 405 13.93 20.83 -46.76
C PRO A 405 14.18 20.09 -48.09
N VAL A 406 15.41 20.07 -48.65
CA VAL A 406 15.75 19.20 -49.81
C VAL A 406 17.26 18.82 -49.83
N ILE A 407 17.49 17.52 -50.07
CA ILE A 407 18.68 16.81 -50.62
C ILE A 407 19.64 16.08 -49.64
N GLU A 408 19.51 14.75 -49.67
CA GLU A 408 20.47 13.64 -49.54
C GLU A 408 21.37 13.50 -48.30
N GLU A 409 21.23 12.30 -47.70
CA GLU A 409 22.11 11.60 -46.75
C GLU A 409 23.48 12.25 -46.50
N GLN A 410 23.58 13.03 -45.43
CA GLN A 410 24.86 13.36 -44.80
C GLN A 410 25.08 12.42 -43.62
N PRO A 411 26.29 11.81 -43.49
CA PRO A 411 26.56 10.84 -42.44
C PRO A 411 26.55 11.51 -41.07
N ILE A 412 25.91 10.83 -40.11
CA ILE A 412 25.86 11.19 -38.68
C ILE A 412 27.29 11.52 -38.22
N PRO A 413 27.57 12.71 -37.68
CA PRO A 413 28.90 13.04 -37.19
C PRO A 413 29.27 12.10 -36.05
N SER A 414 30.49 11.54 -36.12
CA SER A 414 31.10 10.77 -35.05
C SER A 414 31.41 11.70 -33.87
N VAL A 415 30.45 11.86 -32.96
CA VAL A 415 30.68 12.51 -31.67
C VAL A 415 31.64 11.62 -30.87
N GLU A 416 32.80 12.16 -30.48
CA GLU A 416 33.77 11.47 -29.63
C GLU A 416 33.07 10.95 -28.35
N GLU A 417 33.19 9.64 -28.11
CA GLU A 417 32.66 8.92 -26.95
C GLU A 417 33.41 9.29 -25.66
N THR A 418 33.33 10.56 -25.28
CA THR A 418 33.80 11.01 -23.97
C THR A 418 32.58 11.35 -23.14
N LEU A 419 32.50 10.73 -21.95
CA LEU A 419 31.57 11.19 -20.92
C LEU A 419 31.78 12.70 -20.74
N PRO A 420 30.72 13.50 -20.53
CA PRO A 420 30.91 14.84 -20.00
C PRO A 420 31.83 14.74 -18.78
N ALA A 421 32.79 15.66 -18.67
CA ALA A 421 33.84 15.60 -17.66
C ALA A 421 33.25 15.26 -16.28
N SER A 422 33.82 14.24 -15.62
CA SER A 422 33.49 13.94 -14.23
C SER A 422 33.66 15.24 -13.41
N PRO A 423 32.72 15.62 -12.53
CA PRO A 423 32.81 16.84 -11.72
C PRO A 423 33.86 16.73 -10.59
N ASN A 424 35.04 16.18 -10.87
CA ASN A 424 36.12 16.03 -9.90
C ASN A 424 36.82 17.35 -9.56
N ASP A 425 36.33 18.50 -10.03
CA ASP A 425 36.63 19.80 -9.44
C ASP A 425 35.74 20.01 -8.20
N ILE A 426 35.96 19.18 -7.17
CA ILE A 426 35.28 19.28 -5.86
C ILE A 426 35.50 20.66 -5.22
N GLU A 427 36.55 21.38 -5.63
CA GLU A 427 36.81 22.77 -5.22
C GLU A 427 35.97 23.80 -5.98
N SER A 428 35.68 23.65 -7.28
CA SER A 428 34.83 24.62 -8.00
C SER A 428 33.34 24.47 -7.65
N ILE A 429 32.89 23.25 -7.34
CA ILE A 429 31.50 22.97 -6.94
C ILE A 429 31.22 23.41 -5.51
N LYS A 430 32.19 23.31 -4.60
CA LYS A 430 32.06 23.89 -3.24
C LYS A 430 31.98 25.40 -3.29
N ASP A 431 32.84 26.02 -4.10
CA ASP A 431 32.79 27.47 -4.31
C ASP A 431 31.48 27.88 -5.01
N GLU A 432 30.93 27.11 -5.96
CA GLU A 432 29.61 27.36 -6.57
C GLU A 432 28.43 27.17 -5.60
N ILE A 433 28.45 26.13 -4.75
CA ILE A 433 27.41 25.93 -3.72
C ILE A 433 27.45 27.05 -2.67
N GLU A 434 28.64 27.59 -2.36
CA GLU A 434 28.80 28.74 -1.45
C GLU A 434 28.54 30.11 -2.12
N THR A 435 28.69 30.23 -3.44
CA THR A 435 28.52 31.50 -4.19
C THR A 435 27.17 31.67 -4.88
N ILE A 436 26.42 30.60 -5.13
CA ILE A 436 25.06 30.69 -5.68
C ILE A 436 24.11 31.07 -4.54
N GLU A 437 23.69 32.34 -4.51
CA GLU A 437 22.62 32.82 -3.67
C GLU A 437 21.40 31.88 -3.74
N ASN A 438 20.83 31.55 -2.57
CA ASN A 438 19.64 30.72 -2.43
C ASN A 438 18.51 31.21 -3.38
N PRO A 439 18.04 30.40 -4.34
CA PRO A 439 17.25 30.87 -5.48
C PRO A 439 15.76 31.10 -5.18
N ILE A 440 15.38 31.37 -3.92
CA ILE A 440 13.97 31.70 -3.56
C ILE A 440 13.41 32.81 -4.48
N ASN A 441 14.26 33.66 -5.05
CA ASN A 441 13.88 34.76 -5.93
C ASN A 441 14.04 34.50 -7.44
N GLU A 442 14.54 33.33 -7.87
CA GLU A 442 14.93 33.11 -9.28
C GLU A 442 13.72 32.86 -10.20
N PHE A 443 12.64 32.29 -9.67
CA PHE A 443 11.40 32.00 -10.42
C PHE A 443 10.21 32.82 -9.92
N LYS A 444 10.32 34.16 -9.86
CA LYS A 444 9.19 35.03 -9.43
C LYS A 444 7.89 34.58 -10.12
N ASN A 445 6.90 34.18 -9.31
CA ASN A 445 5.65 33.55 -9.70
C ASN A 445 4.94 34.35 -10.83
N GLN A 446 5.14 33.92 -12.09
CA GLN A 446 4.60 34.64 -13.25
C GLN A 446 3.12 34.34 -13.50
N PHE A 447 2.59 33.23 -12.98
CA PHE A 447 1.15 32.98 -13.04
C PHE A 447 0.33 34.16 -12.46
N GLU A 448 0.87 34.91 -11.48
CA GLU A 448 0.26 36.15 -10.99
C GLU A 448 0.42 37.37 -11.94
N ARG A 449 1.49 37.44 -12.73
CA ARG A 449 1.75 38.58 -13.64
C ARG A 449 0.92 38.51 -14.91
N ASP A 450 0.70 37.32 -15.43
CA ASP A 450 -0.02 37.13 -16.69
C ASP A 450 -1.55 37.04 -16.46
N ASN A 451 -1.99 36.79 -15.21
CA ASN A 451 -3.42 36.83 -14.80
C ASN A 451 -3.97 38.23 -14.45
N ILE A 452 -3.28 39.32 -14.82
CA ILE A 452 -3.86 40.69 -14.73
C ILE A 452 -4.91 40.95 -15.84
N LEU A 453 -5.25 39.97 -16.69
CA LEU A 453 -6.22 40.16 -17.80
C LEU A 453 -7.38 39.17 -17.85
N ILE A 454 -7.93 38.75 -16.71
CA ILE A 454 -9.32 38.24 -16.67
C ILE A 454 -10.08 38.80 -15.46
N GLU A 455 -10.15 40.13 -15.35
CA GLU A 455 -11.33 40.78 -14.77
C GLU A 455 -12.25 41.18 -15.93
N ASN A 456 -13.44 40.55 -16.01
CA ASN A 456 -14.67 41.14 -16.52
C ASN A 456 -15.88 40.40 -15.96
#